data_AF-A0A1S2VAH9-F1
#
_entry.id   AF-A0A1S2VAH9-F1
#
_cell.length_a   1.000
_cell.length_b   1.000
_cell.length_c   1.000
_cell.angle_alpha   90.00
_cell.angle_beta   90.00
_cell.angle_gamma   90.00
#
_symmetry.space_group_name_H-M   'P 1'
#
loop_
_entity.id
_entity.type
_entity.pdbx_description
1 polymer ?
#
loop_
_entity_poly.entity_id
_entity_poly.type
_entity_poly.pdbx_seq_one_letter_code
_entity_poly.pdbx_strand_id
1 'polypeptide(L)'
;MKQRFRIENNEAASTNEAAFLFHDDAPNLMATVIEFRSLLQLDQYETSYPTVQVRSLPILVELRIWPEKITLAQRNYWLKKMAAWYYYTILNPDQ
;
A
#
# COMPACT_ATOMS: atom_id res chain seq x y z
N MET A 1 -1.33 21.95 10.43
CA MET A 1 -1.86 20.63 9.99
C MET A 1 -1.18 19.57 10.83
N LYS A 2 -1.95 18.83 11.66
CA LYS A 2 -1.39 17.84 12.60
C LYS A 2 -1.12 16.53 11.86
N GLN A 3 0.16 16.15 11.82
CA GLN A 3 0.68 14.90 11.25
C GLN A 3 -0.03 13.70 11.90
N ARG A 4 -0.50 12.76 11.07
CA ARG A 4 -1.45 11.72 11.50
C ARG A 4 -1.01 10.30 11.14
N PHE A 5 0.25 9.96 10.83
CA PHE A 5 0.56 8.58 10.43
C PHE A 5 2.02 8.18 10.73
N ARG A 6 2.24 6.89 11.04
CA ARG A 6 3.57 6.26 11.15
C ARG A 6 3.54 4.98 10.34
N ILE A 7 4.62 4.74 9.65
CA ILE A 7 4.76 3.58 8.78
C ILE A 7 5.78 2.64 9.43
N GLU A 8 5.81 1.36 9.05
CA GLU A 8 6.96 0.45 9.23
C GLU A 8 7.58 -0.07 7.91
N ASN A 9 8.86 0.24 7.64
CA ASN A 9 9.77 -0.28 6.61
C ASN A 9 10.56 -1.37 7.31
N ASN A 10 10.54 -2.54 6.70
CA ASN A 10 11.68 -3.43 6.78
C ASN A 10 12.44 -3.30 5.47
N GLU A 11 13.13 -2.18 5.28
CA GLU A 11 14.38 -2.23 4.53
C GLU A 11 15.46 -2.58 5.54
N ALA A 12 16.42 -3.43 5.18
CA ALA A 12 17.61 -3.57 6.02
C ALA A 12 18.33 -2.23 6.28
N ALA A 13 17.98 -1.15 5.57
CA ALA A 13 18.20 0.23 6.01
C ALA A 13 17.41 1.22 5.12
N SER A 14 16.21 1.63 5.53
CA SER A 14 15.74 3.03 5.53
C SER A 14 14.23 3.10 5.82
N THR A 15 13.74 4.31 6.04
CA THR A 15 12.55 4.72 6.79
C THR A 15 11.21 4.40 6.17
N ASN A 16 10.47 3.67 6.97
CA ASN A 16 9.08 3.39 6.90
C ASN A 16 8.24 4.52 6.26
N GLU A 17 7.73 4.41 5.01
CA GLU A 17 6.64 5.30 4.52
C GLU A 17 5.55 4.76 3.52
N ALA A 18 4.38 4.25 4.01
CA ALA A 18 2.99 4.41 3.52
C ALA A 18 1.96 3.77 4.52
N ALA A 19 1.28 4.57 5.34
CA ALA A 19 0.34 4.11 6.37
C ALA A 19 -0.99 4.78 6.12
N PHE A 20 -1.95 3.98 5.70
CA PHE A 20 -3.32 4.39 5.45
C PHE A 20 -4.02 4.56 6.80
N LEU A 21 -4.34 5.79 7.23
CA LEU A 21 -5.33 5.98 8.30
C LEU A 21 -6.59 6.63 7.75
N PHE A 22 -7.68 5.89 7.84
CA PHE A 22 -9.02 6.47 7.96
C PHE A 22 -9.33 6.55 9.47
N HIS A 23 -9.53 7.76 9.97
CA HIS A 23 -10.01 8.03 11.34
C HIS A 23 -11.55 8.08 11.33
N ASP A 24 -12.28 7.72 12.39
CA ASP A 24 -12.06 8.21 13.77
C ASP A 24 -11.84 7.21 14.93
N ASP A 25 -11.96 5.88 14.80
CA ASP A 25 -11.77 4.99 15.99
C ASP A 25 -10.74 3.83 15.87
N ALA A 26 -10.34 3.41 14.66
CA ALA A 26 -9.23 2.50 14.37
C ALA A 26 -9.06 2.37 12.84
N PRO A 27 -7.88 2.03 12.29
CA PRO A 27 -7.76 1.83 10.85
C PRO A 27 -8.53 0.58 10.41
N ASN A 28 -9.63 0.77 9.68
CA ASN A 28 -10.41 -0.33 9.10
C ASN A 28 -9.64 -1.11 8.03
N LEU A 29 -8.62 -0.53 7.41
CA LEU A 29 -7.79 -1.16 6.38
C LEU A 29 -6.33 -0.78 6.61
N MET A 30 -5.42 -1.75 6.55
CA MET A 30 -3.98 -1.53 6.59
C MET A 30 -3.35 -2.16 5.36
N ALA A 31 -2.52 -1.42 4.65
CA ALA A 31 -1.71 -1.95 3.56
C ALA A 31 -0.25 -1.52 3.70
N THR A 32 0.63 -2.29 3.08
CA THR A 32 2.07 -2.09 3.03
C THR A 32 2.48 -1.83 1.58
N VAL A 33 3.43 -0.92 1.36
CA VAL A 33 4.08 -0.73 0.06
C VAL A 33 5.37 -1.55 0.05
N ILE A 34 5.59 -2.30 -1.02
CA ILE A 34 6.79 -3.09 -1.22
C ILE A 34 7.43 -2.63 -2.53
N GLU A 35 8.64 -2.10 -2.42
CA GLU A 35 9.41 -1.64 -3.57
C GLU A 35 10.45 -2.68 -3.96
N PHE A 36 10.55 -2.95 -5.26
CA PHE A 36 11.47 -3.90 -5.85
C PHE A 36 12.43 -3.17 -6.79
N ARG A 37 13.61 -3.75 -7.03
CA ARG A 37 14.58 -3.15 -7.96
C ARG A 37 14.17 -3.33 -9.42
N SER A 38 13.38 -4.36 -9.72
CA SER A 38 12.94 -4.68 -11.07
C SER A 38 11.58 -5.37 -11.09
N LEU A 39 10.92 -5.33 -12.25
CA LEU A 39 9.67 -6.05 -12.48
C LEU A 39 9.84 -7.56 -12.33
N LEU A 40 11.00 -8.11 -12.73
CA LEU A 40 11.29 -9.53 -12.54
C LEU A 40 11.28 -9.94 -11.06
N GLN A 41 11.81 -9.09 -10.16
CA GLN A 41 11.76 -9.36 -8.72
C GLN A 41 10.33 -9.26 -8.18
N LEU A 42 9.54 -8.32 -8.69
CA LEU A 42 8.13 -8.20 -8.36
C LEU A 42 7.35 -9.46 -8.78
N ASP A 43 7.59 -9.98 -9.98
CA ASP A 43 6.91 -11.18 -10.49
C ASP A 43 7.28 -12.46 -9.71
N GLN A 44 8.46 -12.47 -9.07
CA GLN A 44 8.91 -13.56 -8.20
C GLN A 44 8.41 -13.44 -6.76
N TYR A 45 7.75 -12.32 -6.41
CA TYR A 45 7.27 -12.09 -5.06
C TYR A 45 5.99 -12.89 -4.79
N GLU A 46 6.07 -13.81 -3.84
CA GLU A 46 4.94 -14.60 -3.38
C GLU A 46 4.36 -14.04 -2.08
N THR A 47 3.04 -13.92 -2.01
CA THR A 47 2.34 -13.53 -0.79
C THR A 47 0.97 -14.17 -0.69
N SER A 48 0.53 -14.39 0.56
CA SER A 48 -0.83 -14.84 0.87
C SER A 48 -1.84 -13.68 0.94
N TYR A 49 -1.38 -12.44 0.83
CA TYR A 49 -2.20 -11.24 0.97
C TYR A 49 -2.63 -10.67 -0.38
N PRO A 50 -3.79 -9.99 -0.47
CA PRO A 50 -4.19 -9.30 -1.70
C PRO A 50 -3.19 -8.20 -2.07
N THR A 51 -2.72 -8.21 -3.31
CA THR A 51 -1.78 -7.21 -3.85
C THR A 51 -2.27 -6.52 -5.12
N VAL A 52 -1.75 -5.33 -5.37
CA VAL A 52 -1.87 -4.64 -6.66
C VAL A 52 -0.56 -3.95 -6.99
N GLN A 53 -0.19 -3.98 -8.26
CA GLN A 53 0.94 -3.22 -8.77
C GLN A 53 0.60 -1.73 -8.88
N VAL A 54 1.53 -0.89 -8.46
CA VAL A 54 1.47 0.55 -8.70
C VAL A 54 1.83 0.82 -10.17
N ARG A 55 0.80 0.96 -11.01
CA ARG A 55 0.96 1.19 -12.45
C ARG A 55 1.85 0.10 -13.08
N SER A 56 2.93 0.49 -13.75
CA SER A 56 3.93 -0.39 -14.36
C SER A 56 5.28 -0.28 -13.63
N LEU A 57 5.27 0.22 -12.40
CA LEU A 57 6.47 0.34 -11.57
C LEU A 57 6.74 -0.99 -10.85
N PRO A 58 7.99 -1.26 -10.46
CA PRO A 58 8.33 -2.42 -9.63
C PRO A 58 7.94 -2.16 -8.16
N ILE A 59 6.66 -1.81 -7.92
CA ILE A 59 6.12 -1.48 -6.60
C ILE A 59 4.76 -2.17 -6.43
N LEU A 60 4.57 -2.86 -5.31
CA LEU A 60 3.31 -3.48 -4.92
C LEU A 60 2.70 -2.77 -3.72
N VAL A 61 1.38 -2.65 -3.71
CA VAL A 61 0.59 -2.37 -2.50
C VAL A 61 -0.07 -3.66 -2.07
N GLU A 62 0.11 -4.03 -0.81
CA GLU A 62 -0.36 -5.28 -0.23
C GLU A 62 -1.26 -5.00 0.97
N LEU A 63 -2.49 -5.49 0.95
CA LEU A 63 -3.44 -5.29 2.04
C LEU A 63 -3.22 -6.31 3.14
N ARG A 64 -2.87 -5.86 4.35
CA ARG A 64 -2.53 -6.67 5.52
C ARG A 64 -3.66 -6.84 6.52
N ILE A 65 -4.46 -5.80 6.73
CA ILE A 65 -5.60 -5.82 7.66
C ILE A 65 -6.82 -5.26 6.95
N TRP A 66 -7.97 -5.91 7.15
CA TRP A 66 -9.27 -5.44 6.68
C TRP A 66 -10.40 -6.00 7.57
N PRO A 67 -11.59 -5.38 7.58
CA PRO A 67 -12.69 -5.84 8.41
C PRO A 67 -13.31 -7.08 7.78
N GLU A 68 -13.67 -8.09 8.57
CA GLU A 68 -14.25 -9.34 8.03
C GLU A 68 -15.49 -9.13 7.15
N LYS A 69 -16.24 -8.05 7.42
CA LYS A 69 -17.48 -7.70 6.71
C LYS A 69 -17.25 -7.15 5.30
N ILE A 70 -16.01 -6.85 4.91
CA ILE A 70 -15.72 -6.29 3.59
C ILE A 70 -15.66 -7.38 2.52
N THR A 71 -16.37 -7.16 1.42
CA THR A 71 -16.38 -8.11 0.29
C THR A 71 -15.04 -8.10 -0.47
N LEU A 72 -14.76 -9.14 -1.25
CA LEU A 72 -13.58 -9.17 -2.14
C LEU A 72 -13.58 -7.99 -3.14
N ALA A 73 -14.75 -7.64 -3.68
CA ALA A 73 -14.87 -6.52 -4.61
C ALA A 73 -14.49 -5.18 -3.96
N GLN A 74 -14.94 -4.95 -2.72
CA GLN A 74 -14.57 -3.77 -1.96
C GLN A 74 -13.08 -3.76 -1.59
N ARG A 75 -12.48 -4.90 -1.23
CA ARG A 75 -11.02 -5.00 -1.02
C ARG A 75 -10.26 -4.58 -2.27
N ASN A 76 -10.61 -5.14 -3.42
CA ASN A 76 -9.95 -4.82 -4.69
C ASN A 76 -10.14 -3.35 -5.09
N TYR A 77 -11.31 -2.76 -4.82
CA TYR A 77 -11.57 -1.34 -5.03
C TYR A 77 -10.61 -0.48 -4.20
N TRP A 78 -10.50 -0.76 -2.91
CA TRP A 78 -9.62 -0.01 -2.01
C TRP A 78 -8.15 -0.19 -2.36
N LEU A 79 -7.73 -1.42 -2.66
CA LEU A 79 -6.37 -1.74 -3.09
C LEU A 79 -5.93 -0.89 -4.30
N LYS A 80 -6.78 -0.82 -5.33
CA LYS A 80 -6.54 0.01 -6.52
C LYS A 80 -6.50 1.50 -6.19
N LYS A 81 -7.39 1.98 -5.31
CA LYS A 81 -7.40 3.37 -4.84
C LYS A 81 -6.10 3.71 -4.09
N MET A 82 -5.61 2.82 -3.24
CA MET A 82 -4.36 2.97 -2.50
C MET A 82 -3.16 3.08 -3.43
N ALA A 83 -3.05 2.19 -4.43
CA ALA A 83 -1.96 2.25 -5.41
C ALA A 83 -2.02 3.50 -6.29
N ALA A 84 -3.20 3.93 -6.72
CA ALA A 84 -3.35 5.16 -7.47
C ALA A 84 -2.96 6.38 -6.62
N TRP A 85 -3.42 6.45 -5.37
CA TRP A 85 -3.06 7.52 -4.45
C TRP A 85 -1.55 7.58 -4.21
N TYR A 86 -0.90 6.44 -3.96
CA TYR A 86 0.55 6.36 -3.76
C TYR A 86 1.29 6.92 -4.98
N TYR A 87 0.88 6.53 -6.18
CA TYR A 87 1.47 7.04 -7.42
C TYR A 87 1.35 8.57 -7.54
N TYR A 88 0.15 9.13 -7.39
CA TYR A 88 -0.09 10.56 -7.62
C TYR A 88 0.34 11.46 -6.45
N THR A 89 0.47 10.93 -5.25
CA THR A 89 0.75 11.77 -4.06
C THR A 89 2.19 11.64 -3.60
N ILE A 90 2.78 10.44 -3.73
CA ILE A 90 4.13 10.17 -3.23
C ILE A 90 5.13 10.16 -4.39
N LEU A 91 4.84 9.41 -5.45
CA LEU A 91 5.80 9.23 -6.55
C LEU A 91 5.75 10.35 -7.60
N ASN A 92 4.60 11.00 -7.76
CA ASN A 92 4.39 12.04 -8.77
C ASN A 92 3.47 13.16 -8.24
N PRO A 93 3.88 13.89 -7.19
CA PRO A 93 3.06 14.88 -6.49
C PRO A 93 2.68 16.11 -7.32
N ASP A 94 3.34 16.35 -8.46
CA ASP A 94 3.20 17.57 -9.27
C ASP A 94 2.26 17.41 -10.49
N GLN A 95 1.52 16.30 -10.58
CA GLN A 95 0.47 16.08 -11.59
C GLN A 95 -0.94 16.35 -11.07
#